data_AF-A0A1Y2DLY5-F1
#
_entry.id   AF-A0A1Y2DLY5-F1
#
_cell.length_a   1.000
_cell.length_b   1.000
_cell.length_c   1.000
_cell.angle_alpha   90.00
_cell.angle_beta   90.00
_cell.angle_gamma   90.00
#
_symmetry.space_group_name_H-M   'P 1'
#
loop_
_entity.id
_entity.type
_entity.pdbx_description
1 polymer ?
#
loop_
_entity_poly.entity_id
_entity_poly.type
_entity_poly.pdbx_seq_one_letter_code
_entity_poly.pdbx_strand_id
1 'polypeptide(L)'
;MSSSTVREFEAQLRRARDLSEALLHPKMTSSTSTATPMKHAFMRQVDEVKSPKSDINALILDYLTMAGYPNAAARFSAEANLQPQQDDASIVARQQIQNSIHKGDIQVAINALNDMDPEILDTDAPLHFALLRLQLVELIRQCTSSPGGDITPALDFATEQLGPRAPTNSQFLEDLEKTMTLLVFRDTVDPPVAELLKPDLRRDVADKVNKAILQRQQQRRDAAIRHLVQMRAWGEEAVRKETKKDLPARIELGLNGDESDKDGLQENGHEPMIVT
;
A
#
# COMPACT_ATOMS: atom_id res chain seq x y z
N MET A 1 10.49 -72.48 -43.79
CA MET A 1 10.79 -72.12 -42.39
C MET A 1 9.82 -71.01 -41.99
N SER A 2 9.05 -71.24 -40.93
CA SER A 2 7.72 -70.64 -40.71
C SER A 2 7.75 -69.22 -40.16
N SER A 3 6.80 -68.37 -40.59
CA SER A 3 6.55 -66.99 -40.12
C SER A 3 6.39 -66.86 -38.59
N SER A 4 6.09 -67.97 -37.90
CA SER A 4 5.99 -68.03 -36.44
C SER A 4 7.33 -67.75 -35.75
N THR A 5 8.44 -68.27 -36.28
CA THR A 5 9.75 -68.21 -35.62
C THR A 5 10.36 -66.81 -35.67
N VAL A 6 10.03 -66.02 -36.70
CA VAL A 6 10.49 -64.62 -36.84
C VAL A 6 9.77 -63.70 -35.86
N ARG A 7 8.45 -63.89 -35.68
CA ARG A 7 7.65 -63.10 -34.71
C ARG A 7 8.07 -63.37 -33.27
N GLU A 8 8.44 -64.61 -32.96
CA GLU A 8 8.91 -65.00 -31.64
C GLU A 8 10.28 -64.39 -31.32
N PHE A 9 11.15 -64.29 -32.33
CA PHE A 9 12.45 -63.63 -32.21
C PHE A 9 12.32 -62.10 -32.06
N GLU A 10 11.42 -61.46 -32.80
CA GLU A 10 11.12 -60.02 -32.63
C GLU A 10 10.52 -59.70 -31.26
N ALA A 11 9.67 -60.58 -30.73
CA ALA A 11 9.11 -60.43 -29.38
C ALA A 11 10.18 -60.56 -28.29
N GLN A 12 11.16 -61.44 -28.48
CA GLN A 12 12.31 -61.57 -27.56
C GLN A 12 13.23 -60.36 -27.62
N LEU A 13 13.50 -59.80 -28.80
CA LEU A 13 14.30 -58.59 -28.97
C LEU A 13 13.65 -57.35 -28.34
N ARG A 14 12.32 -57.21 -28.44
CA ARG A 14 11.59 -56.13 -27.75
C ARG A 14 11.69 -56.25 -26.23
N ARG A 15 11.51 -57.46 -25.68
CA ARG A 15 11.66 -57.69 -24.23
C ARG A 15 13.10 -57.44 -23.74
N ALA A 16 14.10 -57.79 -24.54
CA ALA A 16 15.50 -57.50 -24.21
C ALA A 16 15.80 -55.99 -24.22
N ARG A 17 15.18 -55.24 -25.14
CA ARG A 17 15.29 -53.78 -25.20
C ARG A 17 14.60 -53.11 -24.01
N ASP A 18 13.41 -53.56 -23.64
CA ASP A 18 12.67 -53.02 -22.48
C ASP A 18 13.40 -53.30 -21.15
N LEU A 19 14.02 -54.48 -21.02
CA LEU A 19 14.86 -54.83 -19.86
C LEU A 19 16.15 -54.01 -19.81
N SER A 20 16.75 -53.71 -20.97
CA SER A 20 17.91 -52.81 -21.09
C SER A 20 17.56 -51.38 -20.69
N GLU A 21 16.41 -50.86 -21.12
CA GLU A 21 15.93 -49.51 -20.75
C GLU A 21 15.60 -49.40 -19.25
N ALA A 22 15.03 -50.46 -18.66
CA ALA A 22 14.75 -50.51 -17.22
C ALA A 22 16.02 -50.58 -16.34
N LEU A 23 17.13 -51.12 -16.86
CA LEU A 23 18.42 -51.21 -16.16
C LEU A 23 19.27 -49.93 -16.31
N LEU A 24 19.06 -49.13 -17.35
CA LEU A 24 19.76 -47.86 -17.59
C LEU A 24 19.18 -46.67 -16.82
N HIS A 25 17.93 -46.78 -16.34
CA HIS A 25 17.29 -45.77 -15.50
C HIS A 25 16.69 -46.40 -14.24
N PRO A 26 17.46 -46.51 -13.14
CA PRO A 26 16.88 -46.92 -11.87
C PRO A 26 15.87 -45.84 -11.45
N LYS A 27 14.58 -46.19 -11.46
CA LYS A 27 13.54 -45.37 -10.82
C LYS A 27 13.86 -45.30 -9.34
N MET A 28 14.56 -44.25 -8.93
CA MET A 28 14.72 -43.88 -7.53
C MET A 28 13.31 -43.63 -6.98
N THR A 29 12.77 -44.59 -6.24
CA THR A 29 11.70 -44.32 -5.30
C THR A 29 12.33 -43.57 -4.13
N SER A 30 12.55 -42.27 -4.34
CA SER A 30 12.90 -41.36 -3.26
C SER A 30 11.66 -41.24 -2.38
N SER A 31 11.62 -42.02 -1.30
CA SER A 31 10.76 -41.73 -0.16
C SER A 31 11.29 -40.45 0.49
N THR A 32 10.99 -39.30 -0.10
CA THR A 32 11.09 -38.02 0.58
C THR A 32 10.00 -38.02 1.64
N SER A 33 10.36 -38.45 2.85
CA SER A 33 9.65 -38.04 4.05
C SER A 33 9.48 -36.53 3.95
N THR A 34 8.25 -36.07 3.74
CA THR A 34 7.90 -34.66 3.80
C THR A 34 8.11 -34.24 5.25
N ALA A 35 9.35 -33.89 5.60
CA ALA A 35 9.66 -33.29 6.88
C ALA A 35 8.97 -31.93 6.86
N THR A 36 7.82 -31.84 7.53
CA THR A 36 7.14 -30.59 7.80
C THR A 36 8.18 -29.60 8.34
N PRO A 37 8.41 -28.45 7.70
CA PRO A 37 9.39 -27.49 8.18
C PRO A 37 9.04 -27.14 9.63
N MET A 38 9.99 -27.34 10.55
CA MET A 38 9.75 -27.05 11.97
C MET A 38 9.45 -25.57 12.11
N LYS A 39 8.18 -25.22 12.40
CA LYS A 39 7.78 -23.84 12.71
C LYS A 39 8.74 -23.24 13.75
N HIS A 40 9.30 -22.08 13.42
CA HIS A 40 10.24 -21.32 14.26
C HIS A 40 9.65 -21.08 15.66
N ALA A 41 10.47 -21.07 16.71
CA ALA A 41 10.02 -20.97 18.12
C ALA A 41 9.14 -19.72 18.36
N PHE A 42 9.54 -18.58 17.78
CA PHE A 42 8.73 -17.36 17.73
C PHE A 42 7.32 -17.57 17.17
N MET A 43 7.16 -18.28 16.04
CA MET A 43 5.83 -18.50 15.44
C MET A 43 4.95 -19.38 16.32
N ARG A 44 5.52 -20.34 17.05
CA ARG A 44 4.77 -21.13 18.02
C ARG A 44 4.26 -20.27 19.18
N GLN A 45 5.10 -19.36 19.69
CA GLN A 45 4.68 -18.42 20.72
C GLN A 45 3.58 -17.47 20.22
N VAL A 46 3.64 -17.03 18.95
CA VAL A 46 2.57 -16.23 18.34
C VAL A 46 1.27 -17.03 18.24
N ASP A 47 1.33 -18.30 17.81
CA ASP A 47 0.16 -19.20 17.71
C ASP A 47 -0.49 -19.44 19.10
N GLU A 48 0.28 -19.37 20.19
CA GLU A 48 -0.21 -19.51 21.57
C GLU A 48 -0.92 -18.24 22.09
N VAL A 49 -0.59 -17.07 21.57
CA VAL A 49 -1.20 -15.80 21.97
C VAL A 49 -2.59 -15.68 21.33
N LYS A 50 -3.63 -15.88 22.15
CA LYS A 50 -5.02 -15.67 21.72
C LYS A 50 -5.43 -14.23 21.93
N SER A 51 -5.61 -13.49 20.83
CA SER A 51 -6.33 -12.22 20.85
C SER A 51 -7.84 -12.47 20.78
N PRO A 52 -8.65 -11.86 21.67
CA PRO A 52 -10.09 -12.02 21.59
C PRO A 52 -10.62 -11.31 20.33
N LYS A 53 -11.59 -11.94 19.67
CA LYS A 53 -12.19 -11.39 18.43
C LYS A 53 -12.81 -10.00 18.64
N SER A 54 -13.29 -9.73 19.86
CA SER A 54 -13.83 -8.41 20.25
C SER A 54 -12.82 -7.28 20.05
N ASP A 55 -11.55 -7.53 20.39
CA ASP A 55 -10.51 -6.49 20.36
C ASP A 55 -10.10 -6.21 18.90
N ILE A 56 -10.02 -7.27 18.08
CA ILE A 56 -9.79 -7.13 16.63
C ILE A 56 -10.93 -6.34 15.99
N ASN A 57 -12.18 -6.68 16.33
CA ASN A 57 -13.35 -5.99 15.82
C ASN A 57 -13.37 -4.52 16.25
N ALA A 58 -13.00 -4.22 17.50
CA ALA A 58 -12.87 -2.84 17.99
C ALA A 58 -11.78 -2.06 17.24
N LEU A 59 -10.63 -2.69 16.97
CA LEU A 59 -9.54 -2.08 16.20
C LEU A 59 -9.93 -1.79 14.74
N ILE A 60 -10.66 -2.71 14.11
CA ILE A 60 -11.18 -2.51 12.74
C ILE A 60 -12.18 -1.35 12.75
N LEU A 61 -13.10 -1.32 13.71
CA LEU A 61 -14.10 -0.26 13.81
C LEU A 61 -13.46 1.12 14.09
N ASP A 62 -12.46 1.19 14.97
CA ASP A 62 -11.65 2.40 15.22
C ASP A 62 -10.99 2.89 13.91
N TYR A 63 -10.38 1.97 13.15
CA TYR A 63 -9.78 2.32 11.87
C TYR A 63 -10.80 2.87 10.86
N LEU A 64 -11.93 2.19 10.66
CA LEU A 64 -12.95 2.64 9.70
C LEU A 64 -13.53 4.00 10.07
N THR A 65 -13.70 4.25 11.37
CA THR A 65 -14.15 5.53 11.92
C THR A 65 -13.13 6.64 11.69
N MET A 66 -11.88 6.40 12.07
CA MET A 66 -10.83 7.42 11.98
C MET A 66 -10.43 7.69 10.53
N ALA A 67 -10.44 6.69 9.66
CA ALA A 67 -10.13 6.85 8.24
C ALA A 67 -11.23 7.55 7.43
N GLY A 68 -12.43 7.74 7.99
CA GLY A 68 -13.53 8.43 7.31
C GLY A 68 -14.40 7.51 6.44
N TYR A 69 -14.57 6.25 6.84
CA TYR A 69 -15.38 5.25 6.15
C TYR A 69 -16.67 4.87 6.93
N PRO A 70 -17.62 5.80 7.15
CA PRO A 70 -18.84 5.57 7.94
C PRO A 70 -19.70 4.43 7.39
N ASN A 71 -19.86 4.34 6.07
CA ASN A 71 -20.64 3.25 5.45
C ASN A 71 -20.02 1.87 5.70
N ALA A 72 -18.68 1.78 5.67
CA ALA A 72 -17.98 0.55 5.96
C ALA A 72 -18.07 0.20 7.45
N ALA A 73 -17.92 1.20 8.33
CA ALA A 73 -18.09 1.04 9.77
C ALA A 73 -19.52 0.56 10.13
N ALA A 74 -20.54 1.15 9.52
CA ALA A 74 -21.94 0.77 9.72
C ALA A 74 -22.20 -0.68 9.29
N ARG A 75 -21.76 -1.06 8.08
CA ARG A 75 -21.89 -2.45 7.59
C ARG A 75 -21.10 -3.44 8.45
N PHE A 76 -19.88 -3.07 8.83
CA PHE A 76 -19.04 -3.90 9.69
C PHE A 76 -19.65 -4.09 11.08
N SER A 77 -20.19 -3.04 11.69
CA SER A 77 -20.85 -3.12 13.00
C SER A 77 -22.08 -4.04 12.97
N ALA A 78 -22.88 -3.98 11.90
CA ALA A 78 -24.02 -4.88 11.70
C ALA A 78 -23.59 -6.34 11.55
N GLU A 79 -22.56 -6.62 10.74
CA GLU A 79 -22.06 -7.98 10.51
C GLU A 79 -21.36 -8.56 11.75
N ALA A 80 -20.57 -7.74 12.44
CA ALA A 80 -19.82 -8.14 13.63
C ALA A 80 -20.66 -8.12 14.92
N ASN A 81 -21.96 -7.84 14.82
CA ASN A 81 -22.92 -7.73 15.93
C ASN A 81 -22.42 -6.80 17.05
N LEU A 82 -21.76 -5.70 16.65
CA LEU A 82 -21.30 -4.64 17.53
C LEU A 82 -22.41 -3.62 17.77
N GLN A 83 -22.23 -2.74 18.76
CA GLN A 83 -23.15 -1.62 18.92
C GLN A 83 -23.13 -0.74 17.65
N PRO A 84 -24.31 -0.39 17.09
CA PRO A 84 -24.38 0.49 15.95
C PRO A 84 -23.69 1.81 16.27
N GLN A 85 -22.70 2.18 15.47
CA GLN A 85 -22.15 3.52 15.55
C GLN A 85 -23.23 4.48 15.07
N GLN A 86 -23.64 5.43 15.92
CA GLN A 86 -24.51 6.51 15.47
C GLN A 86 -23.79 7.33 14.40
N ASP A 87 -24.56 7.93 13.48
CA ASP A 87 -24.05 8.89 12.51
C ASP A 87 -23.51 10.11 13.24
N ASP A 88 -22.23 10.05 13.61
CA ASP A 88 -21.54 11.20 14.17
C ASP A 88 -21.37 12.23 13.05
N ALA A 89 -22.03 13.37 13.21
CA ALA A 89 -21.99 14.48 12.27
C ALA A 89 -20.55 14.89 11.91
N SER A 90 -19.60 14.73 12.85
CA SER A 90 -18.19 15.00 12.61
C SER A 90 -17.55 14.01 11.62
N ILE A 91 -17.90 12.72 11.68
CA ILE A 91 -17.40 11.70 10.74
C ILE A 91 -17.96 11.98 9.34
N VAL A 92 -19.24 12.31 9.25
CA VAL A 92 -19.89 12.63 7.98
C VAL A 92 -19.26 13.87 7.35
N ALA A 93 -19.05 14.93 8.13
CA ALA A 93 -18.38 16.15 7.66
C ALA A 93 -16.96 15.86 7.16
N ARG A 94 -16.16 15.09 7.91
CA ARG A 94 -14.81 14.67 7.49
C ARG A 94 -14.84 13.90 6.17
N GLN A 95 -15.78 12.97 6.03
CA GLN A 95 -15.95 12.21 4.79
C GLN A 95 -16.31 13.12 3.61
N GLN A 96 -17.18 14.11 3.80
CA GLN A 96 -17.54 15.06 2.75
C GLN A 96 -16.35 15.90 2.29
N ILE A 97 -15.49 16.33 3.22
CA ILE A 97 -14.26 17.06 2.92
C ILE A 97 -13.30 16.16 2.12
N GLN A 98 -13.02 14.94 2.58
CA GLN A 98 -12.16 13.99 1.87
C GLN A 98 -12.69 13.67 0.47
N ASN A 99 -14.01 13.46 0.33
CA ASN A 99 -14.64 13.20 -0.97
C ASN A 99 -14.49 14.40 -1.93
N SER A 100 -14.61 15.63 -1.42
CA SER A 100 -14.41 16.83 -2.23
C SER A 100 -12.97 16.93 -2.73
N ILE A 101 -11.98 16.62 -1.88
CA ILE A 101 -10.57 16.56 -2.26
C ILE A 101 -10.32 15.47 -3.31
N HIS A 102 -10.87 14.27 -3.13
CA HIS A 102 -10.71 13.17 -4.08
C HIS A 102 -11.32 13.46 -5.45
N LYS A 103 -12.42 14.21 -5.50
CA LYS A 103 -13.05 14.67 -6.75
C LYS A 103 -12.24 15.77 -7.45
N GLY A 104 -11.45 16.53 -6.70
CA GLY A 104 -10.72 17.71 -7.18
C GLY A 104 -11.44 19.03 -6.91
N ASP A 105 -12.52 19.01 -6.13
CA ASP A 105 -13.30 20.20 -5.74
C ASP A 105 -12.66 20.86 -4.51
N ILE A 106 -11.41 21.33 -4.64
CA ILE A 106 -10.59 21.73 -3.47
C ILE A 106 -11.15 23.00 -2.81
N GLN A 107 -11.69 23.94 -3.58
CA GLN A 107 -12.35 25.13 -3.01
C GLN A 107 -13.55 24.75 -2.11
N VAL A 108 -14.34 23.75 -2.51
CA VAL A 108 -15.46 23.24 -1.70
C VAL A 108 -14.92 22.59 -0.44
N ALA A 109 -13.83 21.83 -0.54
CA ALA A 109 -13.17 21.22 0.61
C ALA A 109 -12.63 22.27 1.59
N ILE A 110 -12.00 23.36 1.10
CA ILE A 110 -11.50 24.46 1.93
C ILE A 110 -12.64 25.15 2.68
N ASN A 111 -13.74 25.45 1.99
CA ASN A 111 -14.90 26.09 2.61
C ASN A 111 -15.51 25.19 3.70
N ALA A 112 -15.75 23.91 3.39
CA ALA A 112 -16.28 22.95 4.36
C ALA A 112 -15.33 22.72 5.55
N LEU A 113 -14.01 22.81 5.32
CA LEU A 113 -13.01 22.73 6.38
C LEU A 113 -13.07 23.94 7.31
N ASN A 114 -13.17 25.15 6.76
CA ASN A 114 -13.32 26.39 7.53
C ASN A 114 -14.66 26.46 8.27
N ASP A 115 -15.75 25.95 7.69
CA ASP A 115 -17.05 25.85 8.34
C ASP A 115 -17.01 24.94 9.58
N MET A 116 -16.17 23.91 9.54
CA MET A 116 -15.99 22.97 10.64
C MET A 116 -15.02 23.46 11.71
N ASP A 117 -13.90 24.06 11.31
CA ASP A 117 -12.90 24.66 12.22
C ASP A 117 -12.20 25.83 11.52
N PRO A 118 -12.62 27.08 11.78
CA PRO A 118 -12.07 28.26 11.11
C PRO A 118 -10.56 28.48 11.34
N GLU A 119 -10.01 27.96 12.43
CA GLU A 119 -8.62 28.21 12.81
C GLU A 119 -7.64 27.17 12.25
N ILE A 120 -8.14 26.08 11.65
CA ILE A 120 -7.30 24.94 11.28
C ILE A 120 -6.26 25.31 10.21
N LEU A 121 -6.65 26.13 9.23
CA LEU A 121 -5.77 26.59 8.15
C LEU A 121 -4.85 27.73 8.58
N ASP A 122 -5.26 28.51 9.58
CA ASP A 122 -4.42 29.57 10.15
C ASP A 122 -3.33 29.00 11.07
N THR A 123 -3.62 27.89 11.74
CA THR A 123 -2.68 27.22 12.66
C THR A 123 -1.69 26.31 11.91
N ASP A 124 -2.09 25.71 10.79
CA ASP A 124 -1.28 24.77 10.01
C ASP A 124 -0.97 25.32 8.60
N ALA A 125 0.04 26.21 8.54
CA ALA A 125 0.50 26.78 7.28
C ALA A 125 0.95 25.73 6.23
N PRO A 126 1.65 24.63 6.60
CA PRO A 126 1.92 23.53 5.67
C PRO A 126 0.67 22.88 5.06
N LEU A 127 -0.38 22.64 5.87
CA LEU A 127 -1.63 22.09 5.37
C LEU A 127 -2.32 23.03 4.39
N HIS A 128 -2.39 24.32 4.73
CA HIS A 128 -2.98 25.34 3.88
C HIS A 128 -2.22 25.44 2.55
N PHE A 129 -0.89 25.48 2.59
CA PHE A 129 -0.07 25.48 1.38
C PHE A 129 -0.31 24.23 0.52
N ALA A 130 -0.41 23.04 1.13
CA ALA A 130 -0.68 21.80 0.40
C ALA A 130 -2.05 21.81 -0.31
N LEU A 131 -3.09 22.37 0.31
CA LEU A 131 -4.40 22.54 -0.30
C LEU A 131 -4.37 23.53 -1.47
N LEU A 132 -3.71 24.68 -1.31
CA LEU A 132 -3.55 25.65 -2.39
C LEU A 132 -2.75 25.09 -3.56
N ARG A 133 -1.67 24.35 -3.28
CA ARG A 133 -0.89 23.66 -4.31
C ARG A 133 -1.74 22.64 -5.05
N LEU A 134 -2.56 21.86 -4.34
CA LEU A 134 -3.47 20.92 -4.99
C LEU A 134 -4.49 21.64 -5.88
N GLN A 135 -5.09 22.75 -5.41
CA GLN A 135 -5.98 23.57 -6.22
C GLN A 135 -5.27 24.09 -7.49
N LEU A 136 -4.01 24.50 -7.39
CA LEU A 136 -3.22 24.90 -8.56
C LEU A 136 -3.04 23.73 -9.55
N VAL A 137 -2.71 22.53 -9.07
CA VAL A 137 -2.60 21.33 -9.92
C VAL A 137 -3.93 21.03 -10.64
N GLU A 138 -5.06 21.16 -9.94
CA GLU A 138 -6.40 20.98 -10.51
C GLU A 138 -6.70 22.02 -11.60
N LEU A 139 -6.36 23.29 -11.38
CA LEU A 139 -6.47 24.36 -12.38
C LEU A 139 -5.58 24.08 -13.59
N ILE A 140 -4.33 23.69 -13.37
CA ILE A 140 -3.41 23.32 -14.45
C ILE A 140 -4.00 22.18 -15.28
N ARG A 141 -4.55 21.14 -14.65
CA ARG A 141 -5.18 20.03 -15.37
C ARG A 141 -6.37 20.48 -16.22
N GLN A 142 -7.19 21.42 -15.72
CA GLN A 142 -8.29 21.99 -16.50
C GLN A 142 -7.77 22.79 -17.71
N CYS A 143 -6.72 23.60 -17.52
CA CYS A 143 -6.11 24.40 -18.58
C CYS A 143 -5.43 23.54 -19.65
N THR A 144 -4.83 22.40 -19.29
CA THR A 144 -4.14 21.50 -20.24
C THR A 144 -5.07 20.47 -20.89
N SER A 145 -6.31 20.33 -20.42
CA SER A 145 -7.27 19.37 -20.99
C SER A 145 -7.75 19.73 -22.41
N SER A 146 -7.60 21.00 -22.82
CA SER A 146 -7.96 21.48 -24.16
C SER A 146 -6.73 22.01 -24.91
N PRO A 147 -6.52 21.67 -26.20
CA PRO A 147 -5.45 22.24 -27.00
C PRO A 147 -5.65 23.76 -27.12
N GLY A 148 -4.70 24.55 -26.61
CA GLY A 148 -4.80 26.01 -26.57
C GLY A 148 -5.56 26.56 -25.36
N GLY A 149 -5.76 25.77 -24.31
CA GLY A 149 -6.36 26.24 -23.07
C GLY A 149 -5.61 27.42 -22.44
N ASP A 150 -6.39 28.38 -21.95
CA ASP A 150 -5.90 29.57 -21.27
C ASP A 150 -5.28 29.19 -19.92
N ILE A 151 -4.02 29.57 -19.70
CA ILE A 151 -3.30 29.34 -18.44
C ILE A 151 -3.37 30.52 -17.48
N THR A 152 -3.93 31.64 -17.91
CA THR A 152 -4.07 32.87 -17.12
C THR A 152 -4.70 32.57 -15.75
N PRO A 153 -5.77 31.76 -15.63
CA PRO A 153 -6.36 31.44 -14.32
C PRO A 153 -5.40 30.73 -13.36
N ALA A 154 -4.56 29.83 -13.87
CA ALA A 154 -3.58 29.11 -13.05
C ALA A 154 -2.42 30.03 -12.64
N LEU A 155 -1.97 30.92 -13.53
CA LEU A 155 -0.91 31.89 -13.27
C LEU A 155 -1.33 32.95 -12.25
N ASP A 156 -2.55 33.48 -12.40
CA ASP A 156 -3.13 34.46 -11.48
C ASP A 156 -3.26 33.85 -10.09
N PHE A 157 -3.83 32.64 -10.00
CA PHE A 157 -3.96 31.93 -8.73
C PHE A 157 -2.61 31.66 -8.07
N ALA A 158 -1.60 31.20 -8.84
CA ALA A 158 -0.27 30.96 -8.32
C ALA A 158 0.37 32.25 -7.77
N THR A 159 0.20 33.37 -8.47
CA THR A 159 0.80 34.66 -8.11
C THR A 159 0.09 35.29 -6.91
N GLU A 160 -1.23 35.26 -6.86
CA GLU A 160 -2.02 35.85 -5.78
C GLU A 160 -1.99 35.03 -4.49
N GLN A 161 -2.14 33.69 -4.59
CA GLN A 161 -2.33 32.83 -3.41
C GLN A 161 -1.04 32.15 -2.96
N LEU A 162 -0.24 31.60 -3.87
CA LEU A 162 0.98 30.86 -3.52
C LEU A 162 2.22 31.75 -3.46
N GLY A 163 2.31 32.78 -4.31
CA GLY A 163 3.44 33.69 -4.42
C GLY A 163 3.89 34.31 -3.09
N PRO A 164 2.98 34.91 -2.29
CA PRO A 164 3.34 35.47 -0.98
C PRO A 164 3.78 34.43 0.06
N ARG A 165 3.35 33.16 -0.10
CA ARG A 165 3.56 32.07 0.88
C ARG A 165 4.80 31.23 0.56
N ALA A 166 5.14 31.08 -0.73
CA ALA A 166 6.29 30.30 -1.18
C ALA A 166 7.64 30.68 -0.53
N PRO A 167 8.02 31.97 -0.35
CA PRO A 167 9.33 32.32 0.21
C PRO A 167 9.42 32.11 1.73
N THR A 168 8.31 31.79 2.41
CA THR A 168 8.29 31.57 3.86
C THR A 168 8.96 30.25 4.26
N ASN A 169 9.06 29.30 3.34
CA ASN A 169 9.67 27.98 3.57
C ASN A 169 10.30 27.48 2.27
N SER A 170 11.56 27.05 2.32
CA SER A 170 12.27 26.53 1.14
C SER A 170 11.57 25.35 0.48
N GLN A 171 10.90 24.50 1.27
CA GLN A 171 10.12 23.38 0.73
C GLN A 171 8.91 23.85 -0.07
N PHE A 172 8.25 24.94 0.35
CA PHE A 172 7.10 25.48 -0.38
C PHE A 172 7.53 26.06 -1.73
N LEU A 173 8.68 26.72 -1.77
CA LEU A 173 9.24 27.22 -3.02
C LEU A 173 9.57 26.06 -3.98
N GLU A 174 10.27 25.03 -3.52
CA GLU A 174 10.60 23.86 -4.33
C GLU A 174 9.34 23.16 -4.86
N ASP A 175 8.33 23.00 -4.01
CA ASP A 175 7.05 22.41 -4.35
C ASP A 175 6.26 23.25 -5.37
N LEU A 176 6.32 24.58 -5.25
CA LEU A 176 5.71 25.49 -6.21
C LEU A 176 6.44 25.43 -7.56
N GLU A 177 7.77 25.52 -7.57
CA GLU A 177 8.58 25.40 -8.79
C GLU A 177 8.27 24.11 -9.54
N LYS A 178 8.26 22.96 -8.83
CA LYS A 178 7.85 21.66 -9.37
C LYS A 178 6.42 21.62 -9.91
N THR A 179 5.53 22.42 -9.35
CA THR A 179 4.14 22.51 -9.84
C THR A 179 4.06 23.41 -11.07
N MET A 180 4.85 24.48 -11.12
CA MET A 180 4.91 25.41 -12.25
C MET A 180 5.56 24.80 -13.50
N THR A 181 6.46 23.83 -13.36
CA THR A 181 7.02 23.09 -14.51
C THR A 181 5.93 22.39 -15.33
N LEU A 182 4.80 21.98 -14.73
CA LEU A 182 3.65 21.42 -15.44
C LEU A 182 3.06 22.37 -16.49
N LEU A 183 3.16 23.69 -16.28
CA LEU A 183 2.68 24.69 -17.25
C LEU A 183 3.62 24.84 -18.45
N VAL A 184 4.92 24.61 -18.23
CA VAL A 184 5.98 24.74 -19.23
C VAL A 184 6.05 23.49 -20.11
N PHE A 185 5.96 22.30 -19.51
CA PHE A 185 6.12 21.01 -20.19
C PHE A 185 4.79 20.33 -20.49
N ARG A 186 3.93 20.98 -21.29
CA ARG A 186 2.57 20.50 -21.58
C ARG A 186 2.54 19.20 -22.41
N ASP A 187 3.50 19.04 -23.32
CA ASP A 187 3.53 17.93 -24.29
C ASP A 187 4.53 16.83 -23.92
N THR A 188 5.49 17.14 -23.04
CA THR A 188 6.57 16.24 -22.61
C THR A 188 6.70 16.27 -21.10
N VAL A 189 5.71 15.72 -20.40
CA VAL A 189 5.76 15.68 -18.94
C VAL A 189 6.81 14.65 -18.51
N ASP A 190 7.89 15.12 -17.91
CA ASP A 190 8.89 14.24 -17.30
C ASP A 190 8.22 13.32 -16.25
N PRO A 191 8.62 12.04 -16.13
CA PRO A 191 8.01 11.08 -15.20
C PRO A 191 7.81 11.58 -13.74
N PRO A 192 8.76 12.29 -13.10
CA PRO A 192 8.57 12.82 -11.74
C PRO A 192 7.56 13.97 -11.65
N VAL A 193 7.36 14.73 -12.73
CA VAL A 193 6.38 15.84 -12.75
C VAL A 193 4.99 15.31 -13.11
N ALA A 194 4.93 14.23 -13.91
CA ALA A 194 3.68 13.51 -14.20
C ALA A 194 3.08 12.85 -12.95
N GLU A 195 3.89 12.55 -11.94
CA GLU A 195 3.43 12.05 -10.65
C GLU A 195 2.50 13.04 -9.93
N LEU A 196 2.71 14.35 -10.10
CA LEU A 196 1.84 15.38 -9.50
C LEU A 196 0.43 15.38 -10.11
N LEU A 197 0.24 14.83 -11.32
CA LEU A 197 -1.06 14.68 -11.96
C LEU A 197 -1.78 13.39 -11.55
N LYS A 198 -1.10 12.48 -10.83
CA LYS A 198 -1.69 11.23 -10.36
C LYS A 198 -2.64 11.48 -9.18
N PRO A 199 -3.62 10.59 -8.97
CA PRO A 199 -4.53 10.68 -7.82
C PRO A 199 -3.82 10.58 -6.46
N ASP A 200 -2.56 10.17 -6.42
CA ASP A 200 -1.81 9.99 -5.17
C ASP A 200 -1.63 11.31 -4.42
N LEU A 201 -1.40 12.43 -5.12
CA LEU A 201 -1.33 13.74 -4.48
C LEU A 201 -2.65 14.12 -3.78
N ARG A 202 -3.80 13.81 -4.40
CA ARG A 202 -5.12 14.03 -3.78
C ARG A 202 -5.30 13.19 -2.53
N ARG A 203 -4.86 11.92 -2.57
CA ARG A 203 -4.94 10.99 -1.43
C ARG A 203 -4.09 11.50 -0.27
N ASP A 204 -2.86 11.92 -0.53
CA ASP A 204 -1.95 12.42 0.49
C ASP A 204 -2.47 13.70 1.16
N VAL A 205 -3.01 14.63 0.37
CA VAL A 205 -3.60 15.86 0.91
C VAL A 205 -4.88 15.56 1.70
N ALA A 206 -5.74 14.67 1.20
CA ALA A 206 -6.93 14.23 1.93
C ALA A 206 -6.58 13.57 3.28
N ASP A 207 -5.53 12.76 3.31
CA ASP A 207 -5.01 12.14 4.53
C ASP A 207 -4.45 13.18 5.51
N LYS A 208 -3.69 14.17 5.02
CA LYS A 208 -3.19 15.29 5.85
C LYS A 208 -4.33 16.10 6.46
N VAL A 209 -5.35 16.44 5.65
CA VAL A 209 -6.55 17.15 6.12
C VAL A 209 -7.27 16.33 7.19
N ASN A 210 -7.52 15.04 6.94
CA ASN A 210 -8.17 14.18 7.91
C ASN A 210 -7.41 14.10 9.24
N LYS A 211 -6.07 13.95 9.19
CA LYS A 211 -5.21 13.94 10.39
C LYS A 211 -5.26 15.25 11.15
N ALA A 212 -5.25 16.39 10.45
CA ALA A 212 -5.34 17.71 11.07
C ALA A 212 -6.68 17.88 11.81
N ILE A 213 -7.79 17.46 11.19
CA ILE A 213 -9.11 17.53 11.80
C ILE A 213 -9.20 16.63 13.04
N LEU A 214 -8.72 15.38 12.93
CA LEU A 214 -8.69 14.44 14.05
C LEU A 214 -7.84 14.94 15.22
N GLN A 215 -6.71 15.59 14.92
CA GLN A 215 -5.86 16.20 15.95
C GLN A 215 -6.61 17.30 16.73
N ARG A 216 -7.43 18.11 16.05
CA ARG A 216 -8.22 19.19 16.67
C ARG A 216 -9.41 18.63 17.47
N GLN A 217 -10.11 17.62 16.96
CA GLN A 217 -11.32 17.08 17.58
C GLN A 217 -11.07 16.06 18.69
N GLN A 218 -10.15 15.11 18.46
CA GLN A 218 -9.98 13.92 19.30
C GLN A 218 -8.59 13.84 19.96
N GLN A 219 -7.72 14.83 19.73
CA GLN A 219 -6.31 14.84 20.17
C GLN A 219 -5.50 13.60 19.73
N ARG A 220 -6.02 12.84 18.76
CA ARG A 220 -5.38 11.65 18.17
C ARG A 220 -5.24 11.88 16.67
N ARG A 221 -4.08 11.56 16.09
CA ARG A 221 -3.82 11.71 14.64
C ARG A 221 -4.22 10.48 13.83
N ASP A 222 -4.16 9.29 14.43
CA ASP A 222 -4.22 8.03 13.71
C ASP A 222 -4.96 6.94 14.51
N ALA A 223 -5.50 5.96 13.76
CA ALA A 223 -6.12 4.77 14.30
C ALA A 223 -5.14 3.90 15.09
N ALA A 224 -5.64 3.20 16.10
CA ALA A 224 -4.83 2.34 16.97
C ALA A 224 -4.08 1.27 16.17
N ILE A 225 -4.69 0.74 15.10
CA ILE A 225 -4.04 -0.23 14.22
C ILE A 225 -2.77 0.31 13.55
N ARG A 226 -2.72 1.60 13.19
CA ARG A 226 -1.52 2.22 12.60
C ARG A 226 -0.39 2.28 13.62
N HIS A 227 -0.71 2.62 14.87
CA HIS A 227 0.27 2.60 15.96
C HIS A 227 0.77 1.17 16.25
N LEU A 228 -0.10 0.16 16.22
CA LEU A 228 0.31 -1.24 16.40
C LEU A 228 1.28 -1.71 15.31
N VAL A 229 1.04 -1.33 14.05
CA VAL A 229 1.95 -1.63 12.94
C VAL A 229 3.31 -0.94 13.12
N GLN A 230 3.32 0.33 13.52
CA GLN A 230 4.55 1.06 13.82
C GLN A 230 5.33 0.42 15.00
N MET A 231 4.63 0.06 16.07
CA MET A 231 5.21 -0.61 17.24
C MET A 231 5.79 -1.98 16.87
N ARG A 232 5.11 -2.74 16.01
CA ARG A 232 5.64 -4.00 15.46
C ARG A 232 6.93 -3.77 14.71
N ALA A 233 6.94 -2.84 13.74
CA ALA A 233 8.12 -2.54 12.94
C ALA A 233 9.30 -2.09 13.80
N TRP A 234 9.05 -1.20 14.77
CA TRP A 234 10.05 -0.76 15.73
C TRP A 234 10.58 -1.92 16.60
N GLY A 235 9.69 -2.76 17.13
CA GLY A 235 10.07 -3.89 17.97
C GLY A 235 10.93 -4.91 17.24
N GLU A 236 10.60 -5.21 15.98
CA GLU A 236 11.43 -6.09 15.15
C GLU A 236 12.82 -5.51 14.90
N GLU A 237 12.89 -4.23 14.56
CA GLU A 237 14.15 -3.54 14.32
C GLU A 237 15.02 -3.46 15.57
N ALA A 238 14.40 -3.16 16.71
CA ALA A 238 15.07 -3.11 18.01
C ALA A 238 15.68 -4.47 18.38
N VAL A 239 14.94 -5.58 18.18
CA VAL A 239 15.48 -6.91 18.49
C VAL A 239 16.60 -7.28 17.52
N ARG A 240 16.47 -6.98 16.22
CA ARG A 240 17.53 -7.23 15.22
C ARG A 240 18.83 -6.47 15.54
N LYS A 241 18.73 -5.27 16.12
CA LYS A 241 19.88 -4.43 16.47
C LYS A 241 20.50 -4.75 17.82
N GLU A 242 19.67 -4.97 18.85
CA GLU A 242 20.12 -4.92 20.25
C GLU A 242 20.21 -6.29 20.93
N THR A 243 19.47 -7.31 20.45
CA THR A 243 19.38 -8.60 21.16
C THR A 243 19.77 -9.76 20.26
N LYS A 244 20.59 -10.71 20.75
CA LYS A 244 20.87 -11.99 20.08
C LYS A 244 19.68 -12.97 20.14
N LYS A 245 18.44 -12.47 20.17
CA LYS A 245 17.25 -13.32 20.17
C LYS A 245 16.99 -13.78 18.74
N ASP A 246 16.79 -15.08 18.60
CA ASP A 246 16.49 -15.70 17.31
C ASP A 246 15.11 -15.26 16.83
N LEU A 247 15.07 -14.58 15.69
CA LEU A 247 13.87 -14.13 15.01
C LEU A 247 13.90 -14.61 13.56
N PRO A 248 12.75 -14.99 12.98
CA PRO A 248 12.69 -15.30 11.56
C PRO A 248 13.18 -14.13 10.72
N ALA A 249 13.89 -14.43 9.63
CA ALA A 249 14.37 -13.41 8.68
C ALA A 249 13.21 -12.54 8.15
N ARG A 250 12.04 -13.16 7.94
CA ARG A 250 10.80 -12.49 7.56
C ARG A 250 9.69 -12.88 8.53
N ILE A 251 9.05 -11.89 9.15
CA ILE A 251 7.81 -12.08 9.90
C ILE A 251 6.67 -11.63 9.01
N GLU A 252 5.90 -12.57 8.51
CA GLU A 252 4.79 -12.27 7.62
C GLU A 252 3.63 -11.59 8.38
N LEU A 253 2.91 -10.72 7.68
CA LEU A 253 1.69 -10.08 8.18
C LEU A 253 0.44 -10.89 7.85
N GLY A 254 0.58 -12.01 7.12
CA GLY A 254 -0.55 -12.82 6.65
C GLY A 254 -1.45 -12.13 5.63
N LEU A 255 -0.98 -11.05 4.99
CA LEU A 255 -1.73 -10.30 3.97
C LEU A 255 -1.54 -10.88 2.56
N ASN A 256 -0.50 -11.67 2.37
CA ASN A 256 -0.28 -12.43 1.14
C ASN A 256 -1.06 -13.73 1.33
N GLY A 257 -2.27 -13.83 0.77
CA GLY A 257 -3.09 -15.04 0.93
C GLY A 257 -2.32 -16.27 0.44
N ASP A 258 -2.29 -17.36 1.23
CA ASP A 258 -1.80 -18.74 0.98
C ASP A 258 -0.68 -18.98 -0.08
N GLU A 259 0.17 -17.99 -0.37
CA GLU A 259 1.37 -18.16 -1.21
C GLU A 259 2.61 -18.51 -0.39
N SER A 260 2.45 -18.79 0.91
CA SER A 260 3.53 -19.15 1.83
C SER A 260 4.16 -20.54 1.58
N ASP A 261 3.71 -21.30 0.57
CA ASP A 261 4.26 -22.62 0.24
C ASP A 261 5.33 -22.60 -0.86
N LYS A 262 5.74 -21.45 -1.40
CA LYS A 262 6.67 -21.40 -2.57
C LYS A 262 8.02 -20.70 -2.38
N ASP A 263 8.25 -19.93 -1.33
CA ASP A 263 9.46 -19.08 -1.25
C ASP A 263 10.68 -19.72 -0.54
N GLY A 264 10.77 -21.05 -0.54
CA GLY A 264 11.90 -21.81 0.05
C GLY A 264 12.97 -22.26 -0.94
N LEU A 265 12.90 -21.90 -2.22
CA LEU A 265 13.76 -22.47 -3.27
C LEU A 265 14.34 -21.38 -4.20
N GLN A 266 15.35 -20.65 -3.74
CA GLN A 266 16.57 -20.37 -4.52
C GLN A 266 17.53 -19.47 -3.75
N GLU A 267 18.49 -20.08 -3.05
CA GLU A 267 19.83 -19.52 -2.97
C GLU A 267 20.81 -20.68 -2.78
N ASN A 268 21.41 -21.17 -3.86
CA ASN A 268 22.59 -22.01 -3.78
C ASN A 268 23.46 -21.82 -5.03
N GLY A 269 24.61 -21.17 -4.80
CA GLY A 269 25.90 -21.52 -5.39
C GLY A 269 26.09 -21.27 -6.88
N HIS A 270 26.61 -20.09 -7.22
CA HIS A 270 27.41 -19.92 -8.44
C HIS A 270 28.77 -20.63 -8.23
N GLU A 271 29.03 -21.72 -8.97
CA GLU A 271 30.40 -22.20 -9.23
C GLU A 271 30.76 -21.91 -10.69
N PRO A 272 31.95 -21.35 -10.99
CA PRO A 272 32.38 -21.08 -12.35
C PRO A 272 32.99 -22.33 -13.01
N MET A 273 32.42 -22.78 -14.14
CA MET A 273 33.05 -23.78 -14.98
C MET A 273 34.22 -23.19 -15.78
N ILE A 274 35.40 -23.75 -15.56
CA ILE A 274 36.59 -23.60 -16.41
C ILE A 274 36.33 -24.38 -17.71
N VAL A 275 36.51 -23.73 -18.86
CA VAL A 275 36.58 -24.41 -20.17
C VAL A 275 38.05 -24.45 -20.57
N THR A 276 38.55 -25.67 -20.81
CA THR A 276 39.78 -25.94 -21.56
C THR A 276 39.44 -26.11 -23.02
#